data_AF-A0A2Z2NK52-F1
#
_entry.id   AF-A0A2Z2NK52-F1
#
_cell.length_a   1.000
_cell.length_b   1.000
_cell.length_c   1.000
_cell.angle_alpha   90.00
_cell.angle_beta   90.00
_cell.angle_gamma   90.00
#
_symmetry.space_group_name_H-M   'P 1'
#
loop_
_entity.id
_entity.type
_entity.pdbx_description
1 polymer ?
#
loop_
_entity_poly.entity_id
_entity_poly.type
_entity_poly.pdbx_seq_one_letter_code
_entity_poly.pdbx_strand_id
1 'polypeptide(L)'
;MMAPQLRSLLLALLATILLSACASSGGLPGNPGIGASDNSSRVSACKSTDTLVDNSNQCLQDDAACYELSNGKWCTGERGNSCPAGSTALPTGQACPPGSRCFHVGESLECTVI
;
A
#
# COMPACT_ATOMS: atom_id res chain seq x y z
N MET A 1 -31.14 -40.05 -39.62
CA MET A 1 -32.19 -39.32 -38.87
C MET A 1 -31.66 -39.12 -37.45
N MET A 2 -30.96 -38.01 -37.17
CA MET A 2 -30.37 -37.75 -35.86
C MET A 2 -31.40 -37.08 -34.94
N ALA A 3 -31.56 -37.63 -33.73
CA ALA A 3 -32.53 -37.17 -32.74
C ALA A 3 -32.22 -35.75 -32.24
N PRO A 4 -33.23 -34.86 -32.11
CA PRO A 4 -33.06 -33.46 -31.69
C PRO A 4 -32.56 -33.31 -30.25
N GLN A 5 -32.68 -34.37 -29.44
CA GLN A 5 -32.28 -34.39 -28.02
C GLN A 5 -30.76 -34.35 -27.82
N LEU A 6 -29.98 -34.83 -28.80
CA LEU A 6 -28.52 -34.90 -28.68
C LEU A 6 -27.86 -33.53 -28.83
N ARG A 7 -28.48 -32.60 -29.58
CA ARG A 7 -27.95 -31.24 -29.82
C ARG A 7 -28.06 -30.35 -28.60
N SER A 8 -29.15 -30.42 -27.84
CA SER A 8 -29.32 -29.63 -26.61
C SER A 8 -28.35 -30.07 -25.51
N LEU A 9 -28.05 -31.36 -25.44
CA LEU A 9 -27.10 -31.89 -24.45
C LEU A 9 -25.66 -31.45 -24.77
N LEU A 10 -25.30 -31.34 -26.05
CA LEU A 10 -23.99 -30.87 -26.50
C LEU A 10 -23.77 -29.37 -26.22
N LEU A 11 -24.81 -28.54 -26.39
CA LEU A 11 -24.76 -27.10 -26.08
C LEU A 11 -24.67 -26.83 -24.57
N ALA A 12 -25.38 -27.60 -23.75
CA ALA A 12 -25.28 -27.50 -22.30
C ALA A 12 -23.91 -27.91 -21.77
N LEU A 13 -23.26 -28.91 -22.41
CA LEU A 13 -21.92 -29.36 -22.03
C LEU A 13 -20.82 -28.35 -22.40
N LEU A 14 -20.98 -27.58 -23.47
CA LEU A 14 -19.99 -26.54 -23.85
C LEU A 14 -20.03 -25.31 -22.92
N ALA A 15 -21.21 -24.97 -22.37
CA ALA A 15 -21.38 -23.81 -21.50
C ALA A 15 -20.71 -23.97 -20.13
N THR A 16 -20.57 -25.20 -19.62
CA THR A 16 -19.95 -25.47 -18.30
C THR A 16 -18.43 -25.43 -18.34
N ILE A 17 -17.79 -25.67 -19.50
CA ILE A 17 -16.32 -25.69 -19.63
C ILE A 17 -15.73 -24.27 -19.58
N LEU A 18 -16.50 -23.24 -19.96
CA LEU A 18 -16.03 -21.85 -19.99
C LEU A 18 -16.00 -21.16 -18.61
N LEU A 19 -16.61 -21.74 -17.56
CA LEU A 19 -16.56 -21.18 -16.21
C LEU A 19 -15.35 -21.66 -15.36
N SER A 20 -14.52 -22.57 -15.88
CA SER A 20 -13.40 -23.17 -15.12
C SER A 20 -12.05 -22.47 -15.29
N ALA A 21 -11.99 -21.25 -15.85
CA ALA A 21 -10.75 -20.54 -16.18
C ALA A 21 -10.30 -19.47 -15.15
N CYS A 22 -10.59 -19.63 -13.85
CA CYS A 22 -9.93 -18.83 -12.81
C CYS A 22 -9.80 -19.57 -11.47
N ALA A 23 -9.12 -20.71 -11.47
CA ALA A 23 -8.54 -21.30 -10.25
C ALA A 23 -7.50 -22.37 -10.62
N SER A 24 -6.32 -21.96 -11.07
CA SER A 24 -5.12 -22.82 -11.00
C SER A 24 -3.83 -22.04 -11.21
N SER A 25 -3.07 -21.91 -10.12
CA SER A 25 -1.64 -22.19 -10.14
C SER A 25 -1.30 -22.83 -8.80
N GLY A 26 -1.09 -24.15 -8.85
CA GLY A 26 -0.52 -24.92 -7.76
C GLY A 26 0.98 -24.64 -7.62
N GLY A 27 1.45 -24.60 -6.37
CA GLY A 27 2.85 -24.69 -5.99
C GLY A 27 3.00 -25.79 -4.94
N LEU A 28 4.01 -26.66 -5.14
CA LEU A 28 4.39 -27.80 -4.29
C LEU A 28 4.63 -27.42 -2.81
N PRO A 29 4.64 -28.38 -1.87
CA PRO A 29 5.23 -28.17 -0.55
C PRO A 29 6.76 -28.17 -0.70
N GLY A 30 7.31 -27.01 -1.06
CA GLY A 30 8.74 -26.79 -1.20
C GLY A 30 9.10 -25.42 -0.64
N ASN A 31 9.54 -25.40 0.62
CA ASN A 31 10.43 -24.42 1.22
C ASN A 31 10.32 -22.93 0.78
N PRO A 32 9.62 -22.05 1.52
CA PRO A 32 9.79 -20.61 1.40
C PRO A 32 10.93 -20.15 2.32
N GLY A 33 12.15 -20.58 2.00
CA GLY A 33 13.31 -19.72 2.21
C GLY A 33 13.46 -18.89 0.93
N ILE A 34 13.61 -17.57 1.11
CA ILE A 34 14.04 -16.61 0.07
C ILE A 34 12.91 -16.12 -0.86
N GLY A 35 12.21 -15.11 -0.35
CA GLY A 35 11.38 -14.18 -1.13
C GLY A 35 11.22 -12.85 -0.40
N ALA A 36 12.19 -12.47 0.42
CA ALA A 36 12.26 -11.15 1.02
C ALA A 36 12.73 -10.18 -0.07
N SER A 37 11.78 -9.59 -0.80
CA SER A 37 11.86 -8.27 -1.41
C SER A 37 13.29 -7.79 -1.71
N ASP A 38 13.91 -8.46 -2.67
CA ASP A 38 15.22 -8.12 -3.21
C ASP A 38 15.03 -6.91 -4.12
N ASN A 39 15.08 -5.73 -3.50
CA ASN A 39 15.62 -4.44 -3.98
C ASN A 39 15.05 -3.26 -3.18
N SER A 40 14.82 -3.43 -1.87
CA SER A 40 14.62 -2.26 -1.01
C SER A 40 15.96 -1.54 -0.95
N SER A 41 16.00 -0.29 -1.39
CA SER A 41 17.07 0.65 -1.06
C SER A 41 17.09 0.80 0.47
N ARG A 42 17.64 -0.20 1.17
CA ARG A 42 17.51 -0.31 2.62
C ARG A 42 18.27 0.85 3.22
N VAL A 43 17.52 1.79 3.75
CA VAL A 43 18.03 3.00 4.39
C VAL A 43 18.97 2.54 5.51
N SER A 44 20.15 3.16 5.61
CA SER A 44 21.17 2.75 6.59
C SER A 44 20.96 3.38 7.97
N ALA A 45 20.13 4.41 8.06
CA ALA A 45 19.84 5.15 9.29
C ALA A 45 18.40 5.67 9.29
N CYS A 46 17.84 5.88 10.48
CA CYS A 46 16.56 6.56 10.62
C CYS A 46 16.65 8.00 10.09
N LYS A 47 15.53 8.54 9.60
CA LYS A 47 15.42 9.99 9.38
C LYS A 47 15.57 10.73 10.70
N SER A 48 15.98 11.99 10.65
CA SER A 48 16.33 12.77 11.85
C SER A 48 15.21 12.88 12.91
N THR A 49 13.95 12.71 12.51
CA THR A 49 12.78 12.79 13.39
C THR A 49 12.27 11.41 13.83
N ASP A 50 12.86 10.34 13.30
CA ASP A 50 12.39 8.98 13.51
C ASP A 50 13.22 8.31 14.62
N THR A 51 12.57 7.44 15.37
CA THR A 51 13.12 6.67 16.49
C THR A 51 13.45 5.25 16.03
N LEU A 52 14.62 4.75 16.46
CA LEU A 52 15.06 3.38 16.22
C LEU A 52 14.35 2.41 17.18
N VAL A 53 13.79 1.34 16.65
CA VAL A 53 13.16 0.25 17.40
C VAL A 53 13.69 -1.11 16.94
N ASP A 54 13.57 -2.13 17.79
CA ASP A 54 14.20 -3.43 17.52
C ASP A 54 13.39 -4.30 16.55
N ASN A 55 12.08 -4.11 16.48
CA ASN A 55 11.19 -4.84 15.57
C ASN A 55 9.96 -4.01 15.18
N SER A 56 9.28 -4.42 14.10
CA SER A 56 8.11 -3.73 13.55
C SER A 56 6.94 -3.58 14.53
N ASN A 57 6.79 -4.48 15.51
CA ASN A 57 5.68 -4.44 16.47
C ASN A 57 5.83 -3.29 17.48
N GLN A 58 7.02 -2.69 17.55
CA GLN A 58 7.31 -1.52 18.39
C GLN A 58 7.14 -0.20 17.62
N CYS A 59 6.75 -0.25 16.35
CA CYS A 59 6.41 0.96 15.62
C CYS A 59 5.18 1.65 16.24
N LEU A 60 5.20 2.99 16.22
CA LEU A 60 4.05 3.80 16.58
C LEU A 60 2.84 3.39 15.72
N GLN A 61 1.67 3.38 16.33
CA GLN A 61 0.38 3.17 15.63
C GLN A 61 -0.14 4.54 15.14
N ASP A 62 -1.21 4.53 14.33
CA ASP A 62 -1.90 5.75 13.86
C ASP A 62 -1.04 6.64 12.93
N ASP A 63 -1.03 6.30 11.64
CA ASP A 63 -0.34 7.05 10.57
C ASP A 63 1.17 7.29 10.77
N ALA A 64 1.82 6.56 11.67
CA ALA A 64 3.27 6.62 11.80
C ALA A 64 4.00 5.92 10.64
N ALA A 65 5.17 6.44 10.27
CA ALA A 65 6.08 5.69 9.43
C ALA A 65 6.61 4.46 10.19
N CYS A 66 6.75 3.33 9.50
CA CYS A 66 7.40 2.12 9.99
C CYS A 66 8.18 1.47 8.85
N TYR A 67 9.51 1.47 8.92
CA TYR A 67 10.38 0.90 7.87
C TYR A 67 11.61 0.22 8.44
N GLU A 68 12.07 -0.81 7.74
CA GLU A 68 13.22 -1.61 8.11
C GLU A 68 14.52 -1.01 7.55
N LEU A 69 15.57 -1.02 8.38
CA LEU A 69 16.93 -0.65 8.00
C LEU A 69 17.70 -1.83 7.40
N SER A 70 18.85 -1.54 6.80
CA SER A 70 19.74 -2.57 6.25
C SER A 70 20.33 -3.52 7.32
N ASN A 71 20.32 -3.11 8.59
CA ASN A 71 20.83 -3.91 9.72
C ASN A 71 19.74 -4.75 10.43
N GLY A 72 18.52 -4.81 9.88
CA GLY A 72 17.40 -5.57 10.45
C GLY A 72 16.68 -4.88 11.60
N LYS A 73 17.13 -3.70 12.04
CA LYS A 73 16.38 -2.83 12.96
C LYS A 73 15.31 -2.04 12.20
N TRP A 74 14.40 -1.43 12.93
CA TRP A 74 13.29 -0.68 12.38
C TRP A 74 13.35 0.78 12.83
N CYS A 75 12.78 1.67 12.02
CA CYS A 75 12.57 3.06 12.38
C CYS A 75 11.08 3.35 12.38
N THR A 76 10.65 4.13 13.38
CA THR A 76 9.29 4.64 13.46
C THR A 76 9.30 6.13 13.73
N GLY A 77 8.38 6.87 13.14
CA GLY A 77 8.28 8.31 13.35
C GLY A 77 6.85 8.76 13.14
N GLU A 78 6.44 9.78 13.88
CA GLU A 78 5.13 10.39 13.69
C GLU A 78 5.05 10.90 12.24
N ARG A 79 4.18 10.27 11.47
CA ARG A 79 3.73 10.80 10.20
C ARG A 79 2.29 11.26 10.36
N GLY A 80 2.10 12.15 11.34
CA GLY A 80 0.92 13.00 11.33
C GLY A 80 0.79 13.68 9.96
N ASN A 81 -0.43 14.04 9.57
CA ASN A 81 -0.68 14.84 8.38
C ASN A 81 0.22 16.08 8.44
N SER A 82 1.31 16.04 7.69
CA SER A 82 2.36 17.06 7.66
C SER A 82 2.38 17.65 6.27
N CYS A 83 2.52 18.97 6.19
CA CYS A 83 2.66 19.62 4.90
C CYS A 83 3.97 19.17 4.21
N PRO A 84 3.94 18.89 2.90
CA PRO A 84 5.15 18.52 2.16
C PRO A 84 6.20 19.65 2.21
N ALA A 85 7.44 19.32 1.89
CA ALA A 85 8.51 20.32 1.85
C ALA A 85 8.14 21.47 0.90
N GLY A 86 8.36 22.71 1.35
CA GLY A 86 7.99 23.92 0.61
C GLY A 86 6.56 24.42 0.87
N SER A 87 5.79 23.74 1.73
CA SER A 87 4.51 24.26 2.23
C SER A 87 4.46 24.26 3.76
N THR A 88 3.51 25.03 4.30
CA THR A 88 3.32 25.20 5.75
C THR A 88 1.87 24.89 6.11
N ALA A 89 1.63 24.33 7.29
CA ALA A 89 0.28 24.05 7.78
C ALA A 89 -0.50 25.35 8.00
N LEU A 90 -1.71 25.41 7.44
CA LEU A 90 -2.66 26.48 7.64
C LEU A 90 -3.50 26.17 8.90
N PRO A 91 -3.66 27.12 9.84
CA PRO A 91 -4.52 26.91 11.00
C PRO A 91 -5.95 26.59 10.59
N THR A 92 -6.62 25.70 11.32
CA THR A 92 -8.01 25.31 11.04
C THR A 92 -8.93 26.52 11.01
N GLY A 93 -9.72 26.67 9.95
CA GLY A 93 -10.67 27.77 9.78
C GLY A 93 -10.04 29.10 9.34
N GLN A 94 -8.72 29.14 9.10
CA GLN A 94 -8.10 30.31 8.48
C GLN A 94 -8.36 30.30 6.96
N ALA A 95 -8.65 31.47 6.39
CA ALA A 95 -8.77 31.61 4.94
C ALA A 95 -7.39 31.57 4.27
N CYS A 96 -7.35 31.09 3.02
CA CYS A 96 -6.11 31.07 2.24
C CYS A 96 -5.53 32.48 2.05
N PRO A 97 -4.26 32.74 2.43
CA PRO A 97 -3.65 34.05 2.32
C PRO A 97 -3.61 34.56 0.86
N PRO A 98 -3.83 35.86 0.61
CA PRO A 98 -3.75 36.43 -0.72
C PRO A 98 -2.31 36.30 -1.26
N GLY A 99 -2.18 35.80 -2.50
CA GLY A 99 -0.89 35.55 -3.14
C GLY A 99 -0.30 34.17 -2.87
N SER A 100 -0.94 33.35 -2.04
CA SER A 100 -0.55 31.96 -1.78
C SER A 100 -1.45 30.97 -2.52
N ARG A 101 -1.00 29.71 -2.61
CA ARG A 101 -1.83 28.58 -3.04
C ARG A 101 -2.06 27.66 -1.86
N CYS A 102 -3.33 27.44 -1.51
CA CYS A 102 -3.69 26.49 -0.47
C CYS A 102 -4.20 25.18 -1.07
N PHE A 103 -3.93 24.08 -0.38
CA PHE A 103 -4.32 22.74 -0.80
C PHE A 103 -4.51 21.85 0.43
N HIS A 104 -5.42 20.89 0.30
CA HIS A 104 -5.72 19.95 1.37
C HIS A 104 -4.80 18.73 1.32
N VAL A 105 -4.38 18.23 2.49
CA VAL A 105 -3.54 17.04 2.66
C VAL A 105 -4.18 16.15 3.73
N GLY A 106 -4.56 14.92 3.36
CA GLY A 106 -5.23 14.01 4.29
C GLY A 106 -6.67 14.45 4.61
N GLU A 107 -7.08 14.24 5.85
CA GLU A 107 -8.49 14.35 6.28
C GLU A 107 -8.84 15.65 7.02
N SER A 108 -7.84 16.42 7.45
CA SER A 108 -8.07 17.69 8.18
C SER A 108 -6.94 18.71 8.05
N LEU A 109 -5.86 18.41 7.32
CA LEU A 109 -4.74 19.33 7.18
C LEU A 109 -4.90 20.15 5.90
N GLU A 110 -4.83 21.46 6.04
CA GLU A 110 -4.70 22.38 4.91
C GLU A 110 -3.30 22.98 4.92
N CYS A 111 -2.68 23.06 3.74
CA CYS A 111 -1.32 23.55 3.56
C CYS A 111 -1.31 24.77 2.65
N THR A 112 -0.37 25.68 2.87
CA THR A 112 -0.15 26.86 2.03
C THR A 112 1.27 26.90 1.47
N VAL A 113 1.41 27.36 0.22
CA VAL A 113 2.69 27.66 -0.45
C VAL A 113 2.66 29.08 -1.00
N ILE A 114 3.80 29.77 -0.91
CA ILE A 114 4.02 31.14 -1.41
C ILE A 114 4.89 31.06 -2.66
#